data_AF-A0A520CK88-F1
#
_entry.id   AF-A0A520CK88-F1
#
_cell.length_a   1.000
_cell.length_b   1.000
_cell.length_c   1.000
_cell.angle_alpha   90.00
_cell.angle_beta   90.00
_cell.angle_gamma   90.00
#
_symmetry.space_group_name_H-M   'P 1'
#
loop_
_entity.id
_entity.type
_entity.pdbx_description
1 polymer ?
#
loop_
_entity_poly.entity_id
_entity_poly.type
_entity_poly.pdbx_seq_one_letter_code
_entity_poly.pdbx_strand_id
1 'polypeptide(L)'
;MILYEYPFNERIRTYLRLEHLFRRLGELVPADSALSHHYALVTIFEIMDVAARADLKADVLRDLDKHKNVFNSYRGNPAIAEAALDQVVGQLERNFGALNTIPGKAGQALTENEWLMSIRSRVGIPGGTCEFDLPAYYAWQNRSASSRRADLERWLTTLAPLAESIYLLLKLLRDADVPYKVIAANG
;
A
#
# COMPACT_ATOMS: atom_id res chain seq x y z
N MET A 1 3.13 -25.85 -1.29
CA MET A 1 4.37 -25.20 -0.82
C MET A 1 3.95 -23.92 -0.11
N ILE A 2 4.47 -23.64 1.08
CA ILE A 2 4.21 -22.38 1.80
C ILE A 2 5.39 -21.45 1.52
N LEU A 3 5.12 -20.21 1.11
CA LEU A 3 6.14 -19.19 0.85
C LEU A 3 6.35 -18.37 2.13
N TYR A 4 7.61 -18.23 2.55
CA TYR A 4 8.01 -17.35 3.64
C TYR A 4 8.90 -16.26 3.08
N GLU A 5 8.59 -15.00 3.37
CA GLU A 5 9.42 -13.84 3.04
C GLU A 5 10.02 -13.26 4.32
N TYR A 6 11.32 -13.00 4.31
CA TYR A 6 12.02 -12.38 5.43
C TYR A 6 12.75 -11.11 4.98
N PRO A 7 12.41 -9.93 5.52
CA PRO A 7 13.06 -8.68 5.14
C PRO A 7 14.42 -8.52 5.81
N PHE A 8 15.48 -8.39 5.01
CA PHE A 8 16.85 -8.15 5.50
C PHE A 8 17.13 -6.69 5.90
N ASN A 9 16.19 -5.76 5.72
CA ASN A 9 16.30 -4.38 6.17
C ASN A 9 14.93 -3.76 6.49
N GLU A 10 14.92 -2.64 7.23
CA GLU A 10 13.68 -1.97 7.66
C GLU A 10 12.85 -1.43 6.50
N ARG A 11 13.51 -1.05 5.39
CA ARG A 11 12.81 -0.53 4.21
C ARG A 11 11.94 -1.60 3.56
N ILE A 12 12.51 -2.77 3.27
CA ILE A 12 11.75 -3.91 2.71
C ILE A 12 10.70 -4.40 3.72
N ARG A 13 11.01 -4.38 5.03
CA ARG A 13 10.02 -4.69 6.08
C ARG A 13 8.81 -3.76 6.01
N THR A 14 9.05 -2.46 5.80
CA THR A 14 7.98 -1.46 5.66
C THR A 14 7.17 -1.70 4.39
N TYR A 15 7.81 -2.01 3.27
CA TYR A 15 7.13 -2.33 2.02
C TYR A 15 6.25 -3.57 2.14
N LEU A 16 6.76 -4.66 2.73
CA LEU A 16 5.98 -5.88 2.96
C LEU A 16 4.78 -5.64 3.90
N ARG A 17 4.96 -4.82 4.95
CA ARG A 17 3.84 -4.41 5.83
C ARG A 17 2.77 -3.65 5.05
N LEU A 18 3.16 -2.68 4.23
CA LEU A 18 2.22 -1.91 3.41
C LEU A 18 1.53 -2.80 2.37
N GLU A 19 2.28 -3.69 1.70
CA GLU A 19 1.72 -4.66 0.76
C GLU A 19 0.64 -5.53 1.42
N HIS A 20 0.91 -6.02 2.64
CA HIS A 20 -0.04 -6.79 3.42
C HIS A 20 -1.32 -5.99 3.74
N LEU A 21 -1.17 -4.74 4.16
CA LEU A 21 -2.31 -3.86 4.45
C LEU A 21 -3.14 -3.54 3.19
N PHE A 22 -2.49 -3.27 2.06
CA PHE A 22 -3.18 -3.05 0.79
C PHE A 22 -3.90 -4.30 0.27
N ARG A 23 -3.31 -5.50 0.41
CA ARG A 23 -3.99 -6.76 0.09
C ARG A 23 -5.24 -6.96 0.96
N ARG A 24 -5.13 -6.70 2.26
CA ARG A 24 -6.26 -6.78 3.19
C ARG A 24 -7.40 -5.84 2.76
N LEU A 25 -7.10 -4.62 2.32
CA LEU A 25 -8.12 -3.72 1.76
C LEU A 25 -8.80 -4.28 0.51
N GLY A 26 -8.03 -4.94 -0.36
CA GLY A 26 -8.55 -5.64 -1.54
C GLY A 26 -9.58 -6.72 -1.22
N GLU A 27 -9.54 -7.30 -0.01
CA GLU A 27 -10.54 -8.26 0.47
C GLU A 27 -11.72 -7.57 1.19
N LEU A 28 -11.45 -6.54 1.98
CA LEU A 28 -12.44 -5.91 2.85
C LEU A 28 -13.39 -4.95 2.13
N VAL A 29 -12.91 -4.23 1.11
CA VAL A 29 -13.67 -3.20 0.39
C VAL A 29 -14.73 -3.78 -0.55
N PRO A 30 -14.48 -4.90 -1.27
CA PRO A 30 -15.51 -5.52 -2.11
C PRO A 30 -16.64 -6.18 -1.34
N ALA A 31 -16.46 -6.47 -0.04
CA ALA A 31 -17.51 -7.04 0.80
C ALA A 31 -18.71 -6.10 0.95
N ASP A 32 -19.86 -6.62 1.40
CA ASP A 32 -21.07 -5.80 1.62
C ASP A 32 -21.28 -5.45 3.10
N SER A 33 -20.64 -6.17 4.02
CA SER A 33 -20.92 -6.04 5.45
C SER A 33 -20.35 -4.74 6.04
N ALA A 34 -21.10 -4.12 6.95
CA ALA A 34 -20.61 -2.96 7.70
C ALA A 34 -19.36 -3.28 8.54
N LEU A 35 -19.26 -4.53 9.03
CA LEU A 35 -18.10 -5.01 9.80
C LEU A 35 -16.84 -5.08 8.93
N SER A 36 -16.93 -5.59 7.70
CA SER A 36 -15.80 -5.58 6.76
C SER A 36 -15.33 -4.16 6.48
N HIS A 37 -16.27 -3.24 6.28
CA HIS A 37 -15.97 -1.83 6.04
C HIS A 37 -15.41 -1.11 7.29
N HIS A 38 -15.76 -1.54 8.50
CA HIS A 38 -15.10 -1.10 9.72
C HIS A 38 -13.62 -1.48 9.71
N TYR A 39 -13.29 -2.74 9.44
CA TYR A 39 -11.90 -3.17 9.35
C TYR A 39 -11.15 -2.58 8.14
N ALA A 40 -11.86 -2.20 7.08
CA ALA A 40 -11.27 -1.45 5.97
C ALA A 40 -10.80 -0.06 6.46
N LEU A 41 -11.63 0.66 7.22
CA LEU A 41 -11.25 1.94 7.84
C LEU A 41 -10.05 1.78 8.79
N VAL A 42 -10.08 0.76 9.67
CA VAL A 42 -8.96 0.44 10.56
C VAL A 42 -7.67 0.24 9.75
N THR A 43 -7.75 -0.52 8.66
CA THR A 43 -6.59 -0.80 7.80
C THR A 43 -6.08 0.45 7.08
N ILE A 44 -6.98 1.35 6.66
CA ILE A 44 -6.59 2.68 6.14
C ILE A 44 -5.80 3.46 7.21
N PHE A 45 -6.24 3.46 8.46
CA PHE A 45 -5.54 4.14 9.55
C PHE A 45 -4.16 3.51 9.84
N GLU A 46 -4.05 2.18 9.80
CA GLU A 46 -2.77 1.48 9.92
C GLU A 46 -1.81 1.87 8.78
N ILE A 47 -2.31 1.98 7.55
CA ILE A 47 -1.50 2.48 6.41
C ILE A 47 -1.06 3.91 6.65
N MET A 48 -1.95 4.79 7.13
CA MET A 48 -1.60 6.16 7.46
C MET A 48 -0.51 6.23 8.54
N ASP A 49 -0.56 5.37 9.56
CA ASP A 49 0.46 5.31 10.61
C ASP A 49 1.83 4.87 10.08
N VAL A 50 1.85 3.89 9.18
CA VAL A 50 3.09 3.44 8.53
C VAL A 50 3.61 4.51 7.57
N ALA A 51 2.73 5.14 6.79
CA ALA A 51 3.08 6.17 5.81
C ALA A 51 3.51 7.51 6.43
N ALA A 52 3.04 7.81 7.64
CA ALA A 52 3.43 9.00 8.38
C ALA A 52 4.84 8.91 9.00
N ARG A 53 5.34 7.68 9.23
CA ARG A 53 6.67 7.41 9.77
C ARG A 53 7.73 7.51 8.68
N ALA A 54 8.81 8.25 8.99
CA ALA A 54 9.97 8.46 8.12
C ALA A 54 9.64 9.13 6.76
N ASP A 55 10.68 9.44 5.99
CA ASP A 55 10.57 9.94 4.62
C ASP A 55 10.19 8.82 3.63
N LEU A 56 9.15 8.03 3.94
CA LEU A 56 8.74 6.87 3.14
C LEU A 56 8.53 7.25 1.66
N LYS A 57 7.84 8.36 1.41
CA LYS A 57 7.63 8.86 0.04
C LYS A 57 8.97 9.07 -0.68
N ALA A 58 9.93 9.73 -0.03
CA ALA A 58 11.23 10.01 -0.63
C ALA A 58 12.05 8.73 -0.84
N ASP A 59 11.97 7.77 0.09
CA ASP A 59 12.62 6.47 -0.05
C ASP A 59 12.05 5.67 -1.23
N VAL A 60 10.72 5.62 -1.39
CA VAL A 60 10.07 4.98 -2.54
C VAL A 60 10.46 5.66 -3.85
N LEU A 61 10.44 7.00 -3.90
CA LEU A 61 10.88 7.75 -5.09
C LEU A 61 12.34 7.47 -5.44
N ARG A 62 13.22 7.42 -4.44
CA ARG A 62 14.65 7.10 -4.64
C ARG A 62 14.83 5.69 -5.18
N ASP A 63 14.09 4.71 -4.67
CA ASP A 63 14.18 3.32 -5.14
C ASP A 63 13.60 3.15 -6.54
N LEU A 64 12.50 3.83 -6.87
CA LEU A 64 11.97 3.88 -8.24
C LEU A 64 13.00 4.45 -9.22
N ASP A 65 13.63 5.58 -8.89
CA ASP A 65 14.64 6.20 -9.75
C ASP A 65 15.91 5.33 -9.87
N LYS A 66 16.35 4.72 -8.77
CA LYS A 66 17.46 3.76 -8.77
C LYS A 66 17.19 2.59 -9.72
N HIS A 67 16.03 1.94 -9.61
CA HIS A 67 15.67 0.86 -10.52
C HIS A 67 15.58 1.34 -11.96
N LYS A 68 14.99 2.52 -12.22
CA LYS A 68 14.92 3.10 -13.56
C LYS A 68 16.31 3.25 -14.18
N ASN A 69 17.28 3.76 -13.43
CA ASN A 69 18.66 3.94 -13.90
C ASN A 69 19.36 2.59 -14.17
N VAL A 70 19.14 1.58 -13.31
CA VAL A 70 19.65 0.22 -13.52
C VAL A 70 19.07 -0.38 -14.81
N PHE A 71 17.75 -0.34 -14.99
CA PHE A 71 17.12 -0.87 -16.20
C PHE A 71 17.55 -0.10 -17.46
N ASN A 72 17.67 1.22 -17.41
CA ASN A 72 18.18 1.98 -18.56
C ASN A 72 19.62 1.62 -18.95
N SER A 73 20.45 1.18 -18.00
CA SER A 73 21.81 0.69 -18.30
C SER A 73 21.84 -0.58 -19.16
N TYR A 74 20.72 -1.31 -19.22
CA TYR A 74 20.56 -2.51 -20.04
C TYR A 74 20.19 -2.23 -21.49
N ARG A 75 19.87 -0.97 -21.84
CA ARG A 75 19.54 -0.60 -23.23
C ARG A 75 20.71 -0.90 -24.17
N GLY A 76 20.39 -1.45 -25.34
CA GLY A 76 21.38 -1.85 -26.35
C GLY A 76 22.07 -3.19 -26.07
N ASN A 77 21.73 -3.90 -24.99
CA ASN A 77 22.21 -5.27 -24.77
C ASN A 77 21.46 -6.26 -25.69
N PRO A 78 22.14 -6.97 -26.61
CA PRO A 78 21.49 -7.91 -27.53
C PRO A 78 20.76 -9.08 -26.86
N ALA A 79 21.11 -9.41 -25.61
CA ALA A 79 20.49 -10.49 -24.85
C ALA A 79 19.18 -10.09 -24.15
N ILE A 80 18.78 -8.81 -24.24
CA ILE A 80 17.64 -8.26 -23.49
C ILE A 80 16.53 -7.88 -24.46
N ALA A 81 15.31 -8.31 -24.16
CA ALA A 81 14.13 -7.93 -24.92
C ALA A 81 13.79 -6.44 -24.67
N GLU A 82 14.08 -5.59 -25.65
CA GLU A 82 13.91 -4.14 -25.55
C GLU A 82 12.46 -3.74 -25.21
N ALA A 83 11.47 -4.40 -25.81
CA ALA A 83 10.06 -4.14 -25.53
C ALA A 83 9.68 -4.41 -24.06
N ALA A 84 10.24 -5.46 -23.45
CA ALA A 84 10.00 -5.76 -22.03
C ALA A 84 10.69 -4.72 -21.13
N LEU A 85 11.89 -4.28 -21.52
CA LEU A 85 12.62 -3.23 -20.83
C LEU A 85 11.85 -1.90 -20.85
N ASP A 86 11.34 -1.50 -22.01
CA ASP A 86 10.52 -0.29 -22.17
C ASP A 86 9.26 -0.34 -21.32
N GLN A 87 8.61 -1.50 -21.24
CA GLN A 87 7.43 -1.66 -20.40
C GLN A 87 7.74 -1.42 -18.91
N VAL A 88 8.83 -2.01 -18.40
CA VAL A 88 9.23 -1.87 -16.99
C VAL A 88 9.69 -0.44 -16.69
N VAL A 89 10.51 0.15 -17.55
CA VAL A 89 10.95 1.56 -17.40
C VAL A 89 9.74 2.50 -17.41
N GLY A 90 8.80 2.30 -18.34
CA GLY A 90 7.57 3.10 -18.38
C GLY A 90 6.69 2.94 -17.14
N GLN A 91 6.64 1.74 -16.53
CA GLN A 91 5.96 1.55 -15.24
C GLN A 91 6.63 2.32 -14.10
N LEU A 92 7.97 2.29 -14.04
CA LEU A 92 8.75 3.04 -13.04
C LEU A 92 8.53 4.55 -13.17
N GLU A 93 8.55 5.08 -14.39
CA GLU A 93 8.32 6.51 -14.65
C GLU A 93 6.91 6.95 -14.31
N ARG A 94 5.89 6.17 -14.68
CA ARG A 94 4.49 6.47 -14.33
C ARG A 94 4.29 6.48 -12.82
N ASN A 95 4.78 5.47 -12.13
CA ASN A 95 4.64 5.37 -10.67
C ASN A 95 5.41 6.49 -9.96
N PHE A 96 6.61 6.82 -10.44
CA PHE A 96 7.39 7.95 -9.94
C PHE A 96 6.63 9.26 -10.12
N GLY A 97 6.11 9.53 -11.33
CA GLY A 97 5.34 10.74 -11.63
C GLY A 97 4.10 10.87 -10.76
N ALA A 98 3.28 9.83 -10.70
CA ALA A 98 2.06 9.81 -9.90
C ALA A 98 2.36 10.01 -8.40
N LEU A 99 3.34 9.30 -7.84
CA LEU A 99 3.71 9.46 -6.44
C LEU A 99 4.29 10.85 -6.16
N ASN A 100 5.10 11.40 -7.08
CA ASN A 100 5.72 12.70 -6.90
C ASN A 100 4.68 13.84 -6.83
N THR A 101 3.58 13.73 -7.59
CA THR A 101 2.48 14.72 -7.56
C THR A 101 1.68 14.78 -6.27
N ILE A 102 1.74 13.76 -5.41
CA ILE A 102 1.05 13.80 -4.12
C ILE A 102 1.72 14.83 -3.21
N PRO A 103 1.04 15.90 -2.76
CA PRO A 103 1.65 16.87 -1.86
C PRO A 103 1.92 16.25 -0.48
N GLY A 104 3.06 16.61 0.13
CA GLY A 104 3.39 16.18 1.48
C GLY A 104 3.59 14.68 1.65
N LYS A 105 3.16 14.16 2.80
CA LYS A 105 3.26 12.73 3.15
C LYS A 105 2.12 11.93 2.52
N ALA A 106 2.39 10.66 2.19
CA ALA A 106 1.33 9.76 1.74
C ALA A 106 0.27 9.60 2.86
N GLY A 107 -1.01 9.71 2.49
CA GLY A 107 -2.13 9.71 3.43
C GLY A 107 -2.42 11.06 4.10
N GLN A 108 -1.66 12.13 3.81
CA GLN A 108 -1.91 13.45 4.40
C GLN A 108 -3.29 14.02 4.04
N ALA A 109 -3.76 13.82 2.81
CA ALA A 109 -5.11 14.22 2.40
C ALA A 109 -6.23 13.60 3.28
N LEU A 110 -6.00 12.40 3.84
CA LEU A 110 -6.96 11.75 4.73
C LEU A 110 -6.97 12.36 6.13
N THR A 111 -5.89 13.04 6.53
CA THR A 111 -5.82 13.74 7.83
C THR A 111 -6.67 15.01 7.86
N GLU A 112 -6.97 15.58 6.70
CA GLU A 112 -7.84 16.74 6.55
C GLU A 112 -9.33 16.37 6.63
N ASN A 113 -9.65 15.07 6.60
CA ASN A 113 -11.02 14.59 6.75
C ASN A 113 -11.37 14.44 8.24
N GLU A 114 -12.07 15.44 8.79
CA GLU A 114 -12.49 15.46 10.20
C GLU A 114 -13.29 14.22 10.61
N TRP A 115 -14.15 13.72 9.72
CA TRP A 115 -14.97 12.54 9.99
C TRP A 115 -14.10 11.28 10.16
N LEU A 116 -13.14 11.04 9.25
CA LEU A 116 -12.17 9.94 9.37
C LEU A 116 -11.34 10.08 10.64
N MET A 117 -10.85 11.28 10.93
CA MET A 117 -10.03 11.54 12.11
C MET A 117 -10.80 11.37 13.42
N SER A 118 -12.09 11.69 13.44
CA SER A 118 -12.96 11.44 14.60
C SER A 118 -13.03 9.95 14.94
N ILE A 119 -13.17 9.07 13.94
CA ILE A 119 -13.20 7.61 14.11
C ILE A 119 -11.82 7.10 14.54
N ARG A 120 -10.76 7.56 13.87
CA ARG A 120 -9.38 7.17 14.17
C ARG A 120 -9.00 7.47 15.62
N SER A 121 -9.48 8.59 16.18
CA SER A 121 -9.21 8.96 17.57
C SER A 121 -9.77 7.97 18.60
N ARG A 122 -10.78 7.18 18.21
CA ARG A 122 -11.49 6.24 19.07
C ARG A 122 -11.19 4.77 18.81
N VAL A 123 -10.72 4.43 17.61
CA VAL A 123 -10.53 3.03 17.18
C VAL A 123 -9.53 2.23 18.04
N GLY A 124 -8.59 2.92 18.69
CA GLY A 124 -7.64 2.31 19.62
C GLY A 124 -8.20 2.07 21.02
N ILE A 125 -9.39 2.58 21.34
CA ILE A 125 -10.06 2.37 22.61
C ILE A 125 -10.93 1.11 22.48
N PRO A 126 -10.77 0.10 23.36
CA PRO A 126 -11.66 -1.06 23.37
C PRO A 126 -13.12 -0.62 23.48
N GLY A 127 -13.95 -0.94 22.48
CA GLY A 127 -15.34 -0.50 22.42
C GLY A 127 -15.55 0.99 22.07
N GLY A 128 -14.51 1.73 21.68
CA GLY A 128 -14.61 3.17 21.38
C GLY A 128 -15.36 3.51 20.09
N THR A 129 -15.72 2.51 19.28
CA THR A 129 -16.48 2.70 18.04
C THR A 129 -17.95 2.31 18.17
N CYS A 130 -18.48 2.30 19.40
CA CYS A 130 -19.90 2.10 19.67
C CYS A 130 -20.75 3.29 19.19
N GLU A 131 -22.03 3.04 18.96
CA GLU A 131 -22.99 3.98 18.37
C GLU A 131 -23.24 5.22 19.22
N PHE A 132 -23.14 5.10 20.55
CA PHE A 132 -23.31 6.23 21.47
C PHE A 132 -22.10 7.16 21.52
N ASP A 133 -20.90 6.66 21.18
CA ASP A 133 -19.67 7.47 21.12
C ASP A 133 -19.46 8.08 19.72
N LEU A 134 -19.89 7.38 18.66
CA LEU A 134 -19.75 7.81 17.27
C LEU A 134 -21.08 7.68 16.49
N PRO A 135 -22.10 8.50 16.78
CA PRO A 135 -23.41 8.40 16.14
C PRO A 135 -23.37 8.61 14.62
N ALA A 136 -22.51 9.52 14.13
CA ALA A 136 -22.32 9.75 12.70
C ALA A 136 -21.66 8.55 12.00
N TYR A 137 -20.76 7.85 12.68
CA TYR A 137 -20.14 6.63 12.17
C TYR A 137 -21.14 5.48 12.13
N TYR A 138 -21.95 5.33 13.17
CA TYR A 138 -23.03 4.34 13.20
C TYR A 138 -24.05 4.59 12.09
N ALA A 139 -24.42 5.84 11.83
CA ALA A 139 -25.26 6.20 10.69
C ALA A 139 -24.62 5.79 9.35
N TRP A 140 -23.31 6.01 9.18
CA TRP A 140 -22.58 5.57 7.99
C TRP A 140 -22.58 4.04 7.84
N GLN A 141 -22.39 3.29 8.93
CA GLN A 141 -22.47 1.82 8.94
C GLN A 141 -23.84 1.31 8.45
N ASN A 142 -24.91 2.08 8.65
CA ASN A 142 -26.27 1.72 8.23
C ASN A 142 -26.65 2.18 6.80
N ARG A 143 -25.75 2.84 6.05
CA ARG A 143 -25.99 3.17 4.63
C ARG A 143 -26.05 1.91 3.76
N SER A 144 -26.30 2.05 2.46
CA SER A 144 -26.13 0.91 1.56
C SER A 144 -24.67 0.48 1.47
N ALA A 145 -24.41 -0.80 1.20
CA ALA A 145 -23.07 -1.32 0.97
C ALA A 145 -22.34 -0.57 -0.15
N SER A 146 -23.04 -0.32 -1.27
CA SER A 146 -22.53 0.47 -2.40
C SER A 146 -22.08 1.87 -1.99
N SER A 147 -22.86 2.55 -1.14
CA SER A 147 -22.52 3.89 -0.68
C SER A 147 -21.29 3.90 0.22
N ARG A 148 -21.15 2.94 1.13
CA ARG A 148 -19.95 2.81 1.97
C ARG A 148 -18.72 2.46 1.14
N ARG A 149 -18.87 1.57 0.15
CA ARG A 149 -17.78 1.17 -0.76
C ARG A 149 -17.27 2.36 -1.56
N ALA A 150 -18.17 3.17 -2.13
CA ALA A 150 -17.79 4.38 -2.85
C ALA A 150 -17.01 5.37 -1.98
N ASP A 151 -17.38 5.53 -0.71
CA ASP A 151 -16.62 6.36 0.23
C ASP A 151 -15.22 5.78 0.48
N LEU A 152 -15.11 4.46 0.71
CA LEU A 152 -13.82 3.75 0.90
C LEU A 152 -12.92 3.89 -0.33
N GLU A 153 -13.44 3.60 -1.53
CA GLU A 153 -12.71 3.72 -2.79
C GLU A 153 -12.20 5.15 -3.01
N ARG A 154 -13.02 6.17 -2.73
CA ARG A 154 -12.60 7.58 -2.80
C ARG A 154 -11.45 7.90 -1.85
N TRP A 155 -11.38 7.31 -0.66
CA TRP A 155 -10.23 7.51 0.22
C TRP A 155 -9.00 6.74 -0.26
N LEU A 156 -9.18 5.54 -0.82
CA LEU A 156 -8.10 4.69 -1.32
C LEU A 156 -7.42 5.25 -2.57
N THR A 157 -8.12 6.01 -3.41
CA THR A 157 -7.48 6.68 -4.55
C THR A 157 -6.33 7.60 -4.13
N THR A 158 -6.39 8.20 -2.92
CA THR A 158 -5.31 9.03 -2.38
C THR A 158 -4.05 8.24 -1.99
N LEU A 159 -4.19 6.91 -1.81
CA LEU A 159 -3.11 6.00 -1.44
C LEU A 159 -2.64 5.14 -2.63
N ALA A 160 -3.39 5.12 -3.73
CA ALA A 160 -3.12 4.26 -4.88
C ALA A 160 -1.70 4.44 -5.47
N PRO A 161 -1.16 5.68 -5.66
CA PRO A 161 0.19 5.82 -6.21
C PRO A 161 1.29 5.23 -5.30
N LEU A 162 1.10 5.26 -3.99
CA LEU A 162 2.01 4.60 -3.05
C LEU A 162 1.88 3.07 -3.17
N ALA A 163 0.65 2.55 -3.19
CA ALA A 163 0.40 1.12 -3.31
C ALA A 163 1.02 0.54 -4.60
N GLU A 164 0.74 1.15 -5.74
CA GLU A 164 1.26 0.74 -7.05
C GLU A 164 2.79 0.77 -7.09
N SER A 165 3.41 1.80 -6.51
CA SER A 165 4.86 1.92 -6.40
C SER A 165 5.47 0.78 -5.57
N ILE A 166 4.88 0.47 -4.41
CA ILE A 166 5.35 -0.60 -3.53
C ILE A 166 5.18 -1.97 -4.19
N TYR A 167 4.03 -2.22 -4.82
CA TYR A 167 3.81 -3.46 -5.56
C TYR A 167 4.82 -3.66 -6.68
N LEU A 168 5.12 -2.61 -7.44
CA LEU A 168 6.12 -2.67 -8.50
C LEU A 168 7.53 -2.95 -7.93
N LEU A 169 7.96 -2.22 -6.91
CA LEU A 169 9.28 -2.41 -6.29
C LEU A 169 9.45 -3.82 -5.71
N LEU A 170 8.44 -4.33 -5.00
CA LEU A 170 8.49 -5.69 -4.45
C LEU A 170 8.44 -6.76 -5.54
N LYS A 171 7.68 -6.53 -6.62
CA LYS A 171 7.68 -7.42 -7.78
C LYS A 171 9.08 -7.51 -8.40
N LEU A 172 9.70 -6.36 -8.68
CA LEU A 172 11.05 -6.32 -9.25
C LEU A 172 12.09 -6.98 -8.34
N LEU A 173 11.93 -6.86 -7.02
CA LEU A 173 12.80 -7.54 -6.06
C LEU A 173 12.62 -9.06 -6.09
N ARG A 174 11.38 -9.55 -6.18
CA ARG A 174 11.07 -10.99 -6.27
C ARG A 174 11.53 -11.61 -7.58
N ASP A 175 11.47 -10.84 -8.67
CA ASP A 175 11.87 -11.28 -10.01
C ASP A 175 13.40 -11.22 -10.22
N ALA A 176 14.17 -10.68 -9.26
CA ALA A 176 15.61 -10.44 -9.41
C ALA A 176 16.47 -11.70 -9.30
N ASP A 177 15.96 -12.79 -8.73
CA ASP A 177 16.73 -14.03 -8.53
C ASP A 177 15.85 -15.28 -8.61
N VAL A 178 16.48 -16.44 -8.81
CA VAL A 178 15.79 -17.73 -8.92
C VAL A 178 15.98 -18.58 -7.65
N PRO A 179 14.92 -19.19 -7.11
CA PRO A 179 15.05 -20.08 -5.95
C PRO A 179 15.97 -21.27 -6.24
N TYR A 180 16.85 -21.59 -5.30
CA TYR A 180 17.66 -22.81 -5.34
C TYR A 180 17.32 -23.71 -4.15
N LYS A 181 17.49 -25.02 -4.35
CA LYS A 181 17.19 -26.01 -3.31
C LYS A 181 18.28 -26.01 -2.25
N VAL A 182 17.87 -25.92 -0.99
CA VAL A 182 18.74 -26.01 0.18
C VAL A 182 18.19 -27.04 1.17
N ILE A 183 19.07 -27.60 1.99
CA ILE A 183 18.72 -28.55 3.05
C ILE A 183 19.19 -27.95 4.38
N ALA A 184 18.26 -27.78 5.32
CA ALA A 184 18.56 -27.39 6.69
C ALA A 184 18.83 -28.66 7.52
N ALA A 185 20.11 -29.05 7.61
CA ALA A 185 20.50 -30.22 8.39
C ALA A 185 20.39 -29.90 9.89
N ASN A 186 19.43 -30.55 10.57
CA ASN A 186 19.07 -30.36 11.99
C ASN A 186 18.15 -29.17 12.30
N GLY A 187 17.45 -28.63 11.30
CA GLY A 187 16.64 -27.40 11.43
C GLY A 187 17.49 -26.15 11.31
#